data_AF-A0A4R4UVT5-F1
#
_entry.id   AF-A0A4R4UVT5-F1
#
_cell.length_a   1.000
_cell.length_b   1.000
_cell.length_c   1.000
_cell.angle_alpha   90.00
_cell.angle_beta   90.00
_cell.angle_gamma   90.00
#
_symmetry.space_group_name_H-M   'P 1'
#
loop_
_entity.id
_entity.type
_entity.pdbx_description
1 polymer ?
#
loop_
_entity_poly.entity_id
_entity_poly.type
_entity_poly.pdbx_seq_one_letter_code
_entity_poly.pdbx_strand_id
1 'polypeptide(L)'
;MKPRTAARITGAALVAAGTVAALTAPTTIAEPAGAPVSPELVAAMQRDLGLTADQVEARLDQESTAARADGALRDALAGSYGGSYFDAELGKLVVGTTDIAKSDEVRAAGAEPRQVAASERQLDEIVEALNGRGAQAPAAVTGWYADVRENAVVVTTQPGTSEQATGFVREAHVPQESVRVLESPAQPETYADVVGGYAYYTASGARCSMGFAVQGGFVTAGHCGSPGERTTQPTGYFAGSSFPGNDYAFVNTGTDDTGHPLVYDYSGGYVRVSGSAEAPLGSSICRSGSTTGWHCGTVLAKNQSVRYQEGTVSGLTRTNVCAEPGDSGGSFISGNQAQGMTSGGWGDCRIGGETYYQPVREALSAYGLTLLTQ
;
A
#
# COMPACT_ATOMS: atom_id res chain seq x y z
N MET A 1 -23.36 70.82 -50.62
CA MET A 1 -21.98 70.75 -51.13
C MET A 1 -21.74 69.33 -51.67
N LYS A 2 -21.41 69.19 -52.97
CA LYS A 2 -20.85 67.96 -53.60
C LYS A 2 -19.37 67.80 -53.17
N PRO A 3 -18.63 66.73 -53.55
CA PRO A 3 -18.76 65.32 -53.16
C PRO A 3 -17.37 64.70 -52.78
N ARG A 4 -17.29 63.39 -52.46
CA ARG A 4 -16.30 62.38 -52.94
C ARG A 4 -16.36 61.08 -52.09
N THR A 5 -17.08 60.02 -52.55
CA THR A 5 -16.61 58.76 -53.22
C THR A 5 -15.71 57.86 -52.34
N ALA A 6 -15.82 56.53 -52.26
CA ALA A 6 -16.25 55.45 -53.18
C ALA A 6 -16.55 54.17 -52.33
N ALA A 7 -17.57 53.33 -52.54
CA ALA A 7 -17.95 52.43 -53.65
C ALA A 7 -17.61 50.93 -53.38
N ARG A 8 -18.64 50.07 -53.60
CA ARG A 8 -18.68 48.63 -54.02
C ARG A 8 -19.87 47.96 -53.28
N ILE A 9 -21.06 47.75 -53.85
CA ILE A 9 -21.48 46.75 -54.89
C ILE A 9 -20.79 45.40 -54.60
N THR A 10 -21.47 44.32 -54.20
CA THR A 10 -22.40 43.43 -54.95
C THR A 10 -22.85 42.38 -53.91
N GLY A 11 -24.08 41.88 -53.82
CA GLY A 11 -24.68 40.95 -54.77
C GLY A 11 -25.38 39.83 -53.98
N ALA A 12 -26.64 39.59 -54.30
CA ALA A 12 -27.50 38.55 -53.73
C ALA A 12 -27.12 37.15 -54.21
N ALA A 13 -27.38 36.11 -53.40
CA ALA A 13 -28.00 34.86 -53.87
C ALA A 13 -28.26 33.88 -52.72
N LEU A 14 -29.55 33.74 -52.41
CA LEU A 14 -30.32 32.53 -52.12
C LEU A 14 -29.57 31.21 -51.83
N VAL A 15 -29.89 30.72 -50.64
CA VAL A 15 -29.64 29.40 -50.06
C VAL A 15 -30.24 28.29 -50.93
N ALA A 16 -29.41 27.33 -51.35
CA ALA A 16 -29.85 26.01 -51.81
C ALA A 16 -29.26 24.96 -50.86
N ALA A 17 -30.13 24.24 -50.18
CA ALA A 17 -29.79 23.15 -49.27
C ALA A 17 -29.26 21.95 -50.07
N GLY A 18 -27.99 21.58 -49.85
CA GLY A 18 -27.40 20.33 -50.30
C GLY A 18 -27.10 19.46 -49.09
N THR A 19 -27.84 18.36 -48.93
CA THR A 19 -27.54 17.29 -47.97
C THR A 19 -26.31 16.51 -48.45
N VAL A 20 -25.15 16.72 -47.82
CA VAL A 20 -23.99 15.85 -47.97
C VAL A 20 -24.03 14.82 -46.85
N ALA A 21 -24.34 13.57 -47.21
CA ALA A 21 -24.15 12.43 -46.34
C ALA A 21 -22.64 12.17 -46.19
N ALA A 22 -22.07 12.57 -45.05
CA ALA A 22 -20.71 12.21 -44.70
C ALA A 22 -20.69 10.74 -44.23
N LEU A 23 -20.09 9.86 -45.03
CA LEU A 23 -19.71 8.52 -44.56
C LEU A 23 -18.62 8.70 -43.50
N THR A 24 -18.99 8.56 -42.23
CA THR A 24 -18.02 8.39 -41.14
C THR A 24 -17.51 6.95 -41.18
N ALA A 25 -16.38 6.74 -41.85
CA ALA A 25 -15.58 5.55 -41.56
C ALA A 25 -15.12 5.64 -40.09
N PRO A 26 -15.23 4.57 -39.28
CA PRO A 26 -14.67 4.59 -37.94
C PRO A 26 -13.16 4.67 -38.08
N THR A 27 -12.58 5.83 -37.77
CA THR A 27 -11.17 5.93 -37.42
C THR A 27 -10.97 5.12 -36.14
N THR A 28 -10.53 3.88 -36.27
CA THR A 28 -9.84 3.20 -35.18
C THR A 28 -8.60 4.03 -34.89
N ILE A 29 -8.66 4.87 -33.86
CA ILE A 29 -7.46 5.42 -33.25
C ILE A 29 -6.73 4.19 -32.72
N ALA A 30 -5.70 3.75 -33.42
CA ALA A 30 -4.73 2.84 -32.84
C ALA A 30 -4.12 3.60 -31.66
N GLU A 31 -4.39 3.15 -30.43
CA GLU A 31 -3.67 3.62 -29.25
C GLU A 31 -2.17 3.48 -29.52
N PRO A 32 -1.36 4.51 -29.23
CA PRO A 32 0.09 4.34 -29.27
C PRO A 32 0.46 3.26 -28.26
N ALA A 33 1.28 2.30 -28.67
CA ALA A 33 1.84 1.31 -27.78
C ALA A 33 2.67 2.01 -26.68
N GLY A 34 2.26 1.83 -25.42
CA GLY A 34 3.03 2.13 -24.21
C GLY A 34 3.08 3.61 -23.81
N ALA A 35 2.48 3.96 -22.68
CA ALA A 35 2.87 5.18 -21.97
C ALA A 35 4.35 5.08 -21.57
N PRO A 36 5.14 6.18 -21.62
CA PRO A 36 6.52 6.15 -21.15
C PRO A 36 6.56 5.72 -19.68
N VAL A 37 7.44 4.75 -19.39
CA VAL A 37 7.71 4.22 -18.05
C VAL A 37 8.11 5.38 -17.14
N SER A 38 7.54 5.46 -15.94
CA SER A 38 7.86 6.58 -15.05
C SER A 38 9.33 6.49 -14.59
N PRO A 39 10.06 7.62 -14.48
CA PRO A 39 11.44 7.63 -14.00
C PRO A 39 11.60 6.96 -12.62
N GLU A 40 10.57 7.04 -11.78
CA GLU A 40 10.54 6.40 -10.46
C GLU A 40 10.51 4.87 -10.56
N LEU A 41 9.75 4.32 -11.50
CA LEU A 41 9.71 2.88 -11.76
C LEU A 41 11.05 2.39 -12.31
N VAL A 42 11.66 3.15 -13.22
CA VAL A 42 13.00 2.83 -13.73
C VAL A 42 14.01 2.79 -12.59
N ALA A 43 14.06 3.85 -11.75
CA ALA A 43 14.98 3.90 -10.62
C ALA A 43 14.76 2.75 -9.62
N ALA A 44 13.50 2.36 -9.36
CA ALA A 44 13.18 1.23 -8.51
C ALA A 44 13.67 -0.10 -9.09
N MET A 45 13.40 -0.36 -10.37
CA MET A 45 13.85 -1.59 -11.03
C MET A 45 15.38 -1.67 -11.11
N GLN A 46 16.07 -0.56 -11.36
CA GLN A 46 17.53 -0.53 -11.33
C GLN A 46 18.09 -0.89 -9.95
N ARG A 47 17.53 -0.30 -8.89
CA ARG A 47 17.97 -0.53 -7.50
C ARG A 47 17.69 -1.97 -7.06
N ASP A 48 16.49 -2.46 -7.29
CA ASP A 48 15.99 -3.70 -6.68
C ASP A 48 16.36 -4.94 -7.49
N LEU A 49 16.44 -4.82 -8.83
CA LEU A 49 16.78 -5.93 -9.72
C LEU A 49 18.23 -5.87 -10.21
N GLY A 50 18.99 -4.83 -9.85
CA GLY A 50 20.39 -4.66 -10.24
C GLY A 50 20.57 -4.38 -11.74
N LEU A 51 19.57 -3.79 -12.39
CA LEU A 51 19.56 -3.52 -13.83
C LEU A 51 20.10 -2.13 -14.18
N THR A 52 20.65 -1.96 -15.38
CA THR A 52 20.88 -0.63 -15.98
C THR A 52 19.57 -0.05 -16.53
N ALA A 53 19.53 1.25 -16.82
CA ALA A 53 18.34 1.89 -17.39
C ALA A 53 17.93 1.23 -18.72
N ASP A 54 18.87 1.01 -19.63
CA ASP A 54 18.65 0.29 -20.89
C ASP A 54 18.13 -1.13 -20.67
N GLN A 55 18.63 -1.83 -19.64
CA GLN A 55 18.14 -3.17 -19.28
C GLN A 55 16.71 -3.14 -18.73
N VAL A 56 16.32 -2.09 -17.99
CA VAL A 56 14.94 -1.90 -17.52
C VAL A 56 14.00 -1.67 -18.70
N GLU A 57 14.36 -0.80 -19.63
CA GLU A 57 13.56 -0.55 -20.84
C GLU A 57 13.38 -1.84 -21.65
N ALA A 58 14.48 -2.55 -21.94
CA ALA A 58 14.43 -3.83 -22.65
C ALA A 58 13.59 -4.88 -21.90
N ARG A 59 13.68 -4.92 -20.57
CA ARG A 59 12.93 -5.85 -19.74
C ARG A 59 11.43 -5.59 -19.82
N LEU A 60 11.01 -4.33 -19.75
CA LEU A 60 9.61 -3.95 -19.81
C LEU A 60 9.00 -4.23 -21.19
N ASP A 61 9.76 -4.03 -22.28
CA ASP A 61 9.33 -4.39 -23.63
C ASP A 61 9.16 -5.91 -23.81
N GLN A 62 10.08 -6.70 -23.25
CA GLN A 62 10.01 -8.16 -23.24
C GLN A 62 8.81 -8.65 -22.42
N GLU A 63 8.60 -8.09 -21.22
CA GLU A 63 7.45 -8.42 -20.37
C GLU A 63 6.12 -8.02 -21.01
N SER A 64 6.07 -6.87 -21.71
CA SER A 64 4.89 -6.46 -22.49
C SER A 64 4.57 -7.45 -23.61
N THR A 65 5.59 -7.94 -24.30
CA THR A 65 5.44 -8.95 -25.34
C THR A 65 5.01 -10.29 -24.77
N ALA A 66 5.61 -10.70 -23.64
CA ALA A 66 5.24 -11.90 -22.91
C ALA A 66 3.80 -11.87 -22.42
N ALA A 67 3.33 -10.74 -21.86
CA ALA A 67 1.95 -10.59 -21.41
C ALA A 67 0.93 -10.74 -22.54
N ARG A 68 1.22 -10.19 -23.74
CA ARG A 68 0.38 -10.39 -24.93
C ARG A 68 0.34 -11.84 -25.38
N ALA A 69 1.51 -12.50 -25.41
CA ALA A 69 1.62 -13.91 -25.79
C ALA A 69 0.90 -14.82 -24.78
N ASP A 70 0.98 -14.51 -23.49
CA ASP A 70 0.33 -15.29 -22.42
C ASP A 70 -1.19 -15.32 -22.59
N GLY A 71 -1.82 -14.14 -22.74
CA GLY A 71 -3.25 -14.05 -22.96
C GLY A 71 -3.72 -14.83 -24.20
N ALA A 72 -3.00 -14.71 -25.31
CA ALA A 72 -3.34 -15.42 -26.55
C ALA A 72 -3.17 -16.94 -26.42
N LEU A 73 -2.09 -17.40 -25.80
CA LEU A 73 -1.78 -18.83 -25.67
C LEU A 73 -2.63 -19.53 -24.62
N ARG A 74 -3.06 -18.84 -23.57
CA ARG A 74 -3.99 -19.39 -22.58
C ARG A 74 -5.29 -19.85 -23.25
N ASP A 75 -5.86 -19.01 -24.13
CA ASP A 75 -7.07 -19.34 -24.89
C ASP A 75 -6.82 -20.42 -25.96
N ALA A 76 -5.71 -20.32 -26.69
CA ALA A 76 -5.43 -21.21 -27.82
C ALA A 76 -5.05 -22.64 -27.37
N LEU A 77 -4.28 -22.76 -26.28
CA LEU A 77 -3.91 -24.05 -25.70
C LEU A 77 -5.07 -24.66 -24.90
N ALA A 78 -5.90 -23.84 -24.25
CA ALA A 78 -7.10 -24.23 -23.53
C ALA A 78 -6.89 -25.40 -22.55
N GLY A 79 -7.44 -26.58 -22.87
CA GLY A 79 -7.34 -27.80 -22.07
C GLY A 79 -5.90 -28.20 -21.73
N SER A 80 -4.96 -27.94 -22.64
CA SER A 80 -3.56 -28.34 -22.53
C SER A 80 -2.62 -27.23 -22.04
N TYR A 81 -3.16 -26.06 -21.67
CA TYR A 81 -2.37 -24.99 -21.08
C TYR A 81 -1.86 -25.40 -19.69
N GLY A 82 -0.55 -25.41 -19.50
CA GLY A 82 0.17 -25.87 -18.30
C GLY A 82 0.64 -24.75 -17.38
N GLY A 83 0.23 -23.51 -17.64
CA GLY A 83 0.74 -22.32 -16.98
C GLY A 83 1.86 -21.65 -17.79
N SER A 84 2.21 -20.42 -17.42
CA SER A 84 3.31 -19.69 -18.05
C SER A 84 4.08 -18.87 -17.01
N TYR A 85 5.31 -18.52 -17.35
CA TYR A 85 6.11 -17.58 -16.55
C TYR A 85 7.05 -16.79 -17.44
N PHE A 86 7.36 -15.56 -17.04
CA PHE A 86 8.44 -14.81 -17.68
C PHE A 86 9.79 -15.31 -17.20
N ASP A 87 10.64 -15.70 -18.13
CA ASP A 87 12.02 -16.05 -17.86
C ASP A 87 12.92 -14.84 -18.13
N ALA A 88 13.46 -14.29 -17.04
CA ALA A 88 14.31 -13.11 -17.02
C ALA A 88 15.59 -13.27 -17.83
N GLU A 89 16.17 -14.48 -17.83
CA GLU A 89 17.44 -14.77 -18.48
C GLU A 89 17.24 -14.99 -19.98
N LEU A 90 16.13 -15.64 -20.35
CA LEU A 90 15.74 -15.83 -21.75
C LEU A 90 15.11 -14.57 -22.37
N GLY A 91 14.59 -13.65 -21.55
CA GLY A 91 13.84 -12.48 -22.00
C GLY A 91 12.54 -12.84 -22.71
N LYS A 92 11.92 -13.97 -22.34
CA LYS A 92 10.75 -14.56 -23.01
C LYS A 92 9.76 -15.16 -22.04
N LEU A 93 8.51 -15.26 -22.49
CA LEU A 93 7.51 -16.12 -21.84
C LEU A 93 7.88 -17.59 -22.08
N VAL A 94 7.94 -18.39 -21.03
CA VAL A 94 7.93 -19.85 -21.11
C VAL A 94 6.51 -20.32 -20.87
N VAL A 95 5.98 -21.18 -21.75
CA VAL A 95 4.61 -21.70 -21.67
C VAL A 95 4.63 -23.21 -21.56
N GLY A 96 4.10 -23.71 -20.45
CA GLY A 96 3.86 -25.13 -20.24
C GLY A 96 2.71 -25.61 -21.12
N THR A 97 2.87 -26.76 -21.78
CA THR A 97 1.75 -27.48 -22.38
C THR A 97 1.82 -28.98 -22.14
N THR A 98 0.67 -29.60 -21.89
CA THR A 98 0.54 -31.07 -21.83
C THR A 98 0.45 -31.72 -23.21
N ASP A 99 0.21 -30.91 -24.25
CA ASP A 99 0.14 -31.36 -25.64
C ASP A 99 1.33 -30.83 -26.43
N ILE A 100 2.38 -31.66 -26.55
CA ILE A 100 3.60 -31.30 -27.25
C ILE A 100 3.34 -30.89 -28.71
N ALA A 101 2.26 -31.36 -29.34
CA ALA A 101 1.90 -30.99 -30.71
C ALA A 101 1.58 -29.50 -30.86
N LYS A 102 1.20 -28.82 -29.77
CA LYS A 102 0.96 -27.37 -29.76
C LYS A 102 2.21 -26.52 -29.55
N SER A 103 3.41 -27.13 -29.48
CA SER A 103 4.67 -26.39 -29.27
C SER A 103 4.93 -25.36 -30.38
N ASP A 104 4.54 -25.63 -31.61
CA ASP A 104 4.76 -24.70 -32.73
C ASP A 104 3.85 -23.48 -32.65
N GLU A 105 2.64 -23.63 -32.09
CA GLU A 105 1.73 -22.53 -31.80
C GLU A 105 2.31 -21.59 -30.73
N VAL A 106 2.90 -22.15 -29.67
CA VAL A 106 3.63 -21.39 -28.64
C VAL A 106 4.79 -20.59 -29.24
N ARG A 107 5.61 -21.24 -30.08
CA ARG A 107 6.72 -20.56 -30.77
C ARG A 107 6.24 -19.47 -31.72
N ALA A 108 5.14 -19.70 -32.44
CA ALA A 108 4.56 -18.73 -33.36
C ALA A 108 4.08 -17.46 -32.63
N ALA A 109 3.65 -17.59 -31.38
CA ALA A 109 3.31 -16.47 -30.50
C ALA A 109 4.53 -15.80 -29.83
N GLY A 110 5.76 -16.25 -30.14
CA GLY A 110 7.00 -15.67 -29.61
C GLY A 110 7.42 -16.17 -28.22
N ALA A 111 6.78 -17.21 -27.71
CA ALA A 111 7.08 -17.83 -26.43
C ALA A 111 7.91 -19.12 -26.58
N GLU A 112 8.53 -19.58 -25.49
CA GLU A 112 9.29 -20.83 -25.42
C GLU A 112 8.38 -21.96 -24.90
N PRO A 113 8.10 -23.01 -25.70
CA PRO A 113 7.28 -24.12 -25.24
C PRO A 113 8.05 -25.03 -24.29
N ARG A 114 7.34 -25.50 -23.26
CA ARG A 114 7.83 -26.52 -22.35
C ARG A 114 6.78 -27.61 -22.19
N GLN A 115 7.16 -28.87 -22.43
CA GLN A 115 6.27 -29.98 -22.12
C GLN A 115 6.14 -30.14 -20.61
N VAL A 116 4.90 -30.27 -20.14
CA VAL A 116 4.58 -30.48 -18.72
C VAL A 116 3.58 -31.63 -18.56
N ALA A 117 3.49 -32.19 -17.36
CA ALA A 117 2.65 -33.35 -17.07
C ALA A 117 1.20 -32.96 -16.73
N ALA A 118 1.04 -31.87 -15.95
CA ALA A 118 -0.25 -31.35 -15.52
C ALA A 118 -0.59 -30.04 -16.25
N SER A 119 -1.86 -29.88 -16.62
CA SER A 119 -2.42 -28.59 -17.02
C SER A 119 -2.54 -27.67 -15.80
N GLU A 120 -2.55 -26.36 -16.03
CA GLU A 120 -2.75 -25.37 -14.96
C GLU A 120 -4.05 -25.64 -14.19
N ARG A 121 -5.13 -25.96 -14.92
CA ARG A 121 -6.42 -26.34 -14.33
C ARG A 121 -6.30 -27.51 -13.33
N GLN A 122 -5.49 -28.51 -13.64
CA GLN A 122 -5.28 -29.65 -12.74
C GLN A 122 -4.50 -29.24 -11.49
N LEU A 123 -3.54 -28.32 -11.61
CA LEU A 123 -2.83 -27.77 -10.45
C LEU A 123 -3.77 -26.90 -9.60
N ASP A 124 -4.61 -26.07 -10.23
CA ASP A 124 -5.60 -25.24 -9.55
C ASP A 124 -6.65 -26.09 -8.81
N GLU A 125 -7.11 -27.20 -9.40
CA GLU A 125 -8.01 -28.14 -8.73
C GLU A 125 -7.41 -28.72 -7.44
N ILE A 126 -6.10 -28.96 -7.42
CA ILE A 126 -5.38 -29.40 -6.21
C ILE A 126 -5.31 -28.27 -5.18
N VAL A 127 -4.98 -27.04 -5.61
CA VAL A 127 -4.97 -25.85 -4.74
C VAL A 127 -6.34 -25.62 -4.13
N GLU A 128 -7.42 -25.75 -4.89
CA GLU A 128 -8.80 -25.59 -4.41
C GLU A 128 -9.19 -26.66 -3.38
N ALA A 129 -8.75 -27.91 -3.57
CA ALA A 129 -8.95 -28.95 -2.57
C ALA A 129 -8.22 -28.66 -1.25
N LEU A 130 -7.01 -28.08 -1.31
CA LEU A 130 -6.27 -27.62 -0.13
C LEU A 130 -6.96 -26.39 0.52
N ASN A 131 -7.43 -25.43 -0.29
CA ASN A 131 -8.20 -24.26 0.17
C ASN A 131 -9.43 -24.69 0.97
N GLY A 132 -10.18 -25.69 0.49
CA GLY A 132 -11.34 -26.26 1.18
C GLY A 132 -11.03 -26.86 2.55
N ARG A 133 -9.76 -27.08 2.87
CA ARG A 133 -9.27 -27.61 4.15
C ARG A 133 -8.34 -26.66 4.91
N GLY A 134 -8.17 -25.42 4.44
CA GLY A 134 -7.18 -24.52 5.02
C GLY A 134 -7.36 -24.29 6.52
N ALA A 135 -8.60 -24.30 7.03
CA ALA A 135 -8.89 -24.17 8.46
C ALA A 135 -8.40 -25.37 9.32
N GLN A 136 -8.15 -26.53 8.70
CA GLN A 136 -7.59 -27.72 9.35
C GLN A 136 -6.09 -27.88 9.11
N ALA A 137 -5.46 -26.97 8.37
CA ALA A 137 -4.02 -27.02 8.16
C ALA A 137 -3.28 -26.90 9.51
N PRO A 138 -2.28 -27.75 9.78
CA PRO A 138 -1.42 -27.59 10.95
C PRO A 138 -0.79 -26.20 10.98
N ALA A 139 -0.60 -25.61 12.16
CA ALA A 139 -0.03 -24.27 12.30
C ALA A 139 1.38 -24.11 11.69
N ALA A 140 2.09 -25.22 11.49
CA ALA A 140 3.39 -25.20 10.83
C ALA A 140 3.32 -25.03 9.31
N VAL A 141 2.16 -25.34 8.67
CA VAL A 141 1.93 -25.13 7.25
C VAL A 141 1.66 -23.65 7.01
N THR A 142 2.53 -23.00 6.22
CA THR A 142 2.53 -21.54 6.02
C THR A 142 1.85 -21.11 4.72
N GLY A 143 1.53 -22.05 3.83
CA GLY A 143 0.83 -21.75 2.57
C GLY A 143 0.88 -22.88 1.57
N TRP A 144 0.19 -22.70 0.45
CA TRP A 144 0.26 -23.58 -0.71
C TRP A 144 -0.07 -22.82 -1.99
N TYR A 145 0.54 -23.21 -3.11
CA TYR A 145 0.34 -22.56 -4.41
C TYR A 145 0.67 -23.50 -5.58
N ALA A 146 0.11 -23.23 -6.76
CA ALA A 146 0.51 -23.90 -7.99
C ALA A 146 1.83 -23.32 -8.51
N ASP A 147 2.88 -24.14 -8.56
CA ASP A 147 4.16 -23.78 -9.13
C ASP A 147 4.23 -24.25 -10.59
N VAL A 148 3.97 -23.34 -11.51
CA VAL A 148 4.01 -23.61 -12.96
C VAL A 148 5.44 -23.82 -13.49
N ARG A 149 6.47 -23.34 -12.76
CA ARG A 149 7.88 -23.59 -13.10
C ARG A 149 8.30 -25.00 -12.75
N GLU A 150 7.78 -25.59 -11.69
CA GLU A 150 8.06 -26.99 -11.33
C GLU A 150 6.94 -27.95 -11.78
N ASN A 151 5.83 -27.42 -12.30
CA ASN A 151 4.60 -28.13 -12.67
C ASN A 151 4.06 -29.04 -11.55
N ALA A 152 3.98 -28.47 -10.35
CA ALA A 152 3.50 -29.14 -9.14
C ALA A 152 2.81 -28.12 -8.22
N VAL A 153 2.01 -28.58 -7.27
CA VAL A 153 1.55 -27.74 -6.15
C VAL A 153 2.59 -27.79 -5.05
N VAL A 154 3.03 -26.64 -4.56
CA VAL A 154 3.96 -26.53 -3.44
C VAL A 154 3.16 -26.25 -2.17
N VAL A 155 3.43 -26.99 -1.10
CA VAL A 155 2.95 -26.72 0.25
C VAL A 155 4.15 -26.27 1.08
N THR A 156 4.13 -25.05 1.58
CA THR A 156 5.21 -24.50 2.40
C THR A 156 4.97 -24.78 3.87
N THR A 157 6.02 -25.11 4.61
CA THR A 157 5.94 -25.42 6.05
C THR A 157 7.20 -24.99 6.78
N GLN A 158 7.14 -24.85 8.10
CA GLN A 158 8.30 -24.51 8.92
C GLN A 158 9.41 -25.59 8.87
N PRO A 159 10.70 -25.25 9.10
CA PRO A 159 11.77 -26.25 9.12
C PRO A 159 11.54 -27.37 10.14
N GLY A 160 11.77 -28.61 9.72
CA GLY A 160 11.55 -29.81 10.54
C GLY A 160 10.09 -30.23 10.73
N THR A 161 9.16 -29.71 9.91
CA THR A 161 7.72 -30.00 10.02
C THR A 161 7.11 -30.66 8.78
N SER A 162 7.94 -31.14 7.85
CA SER A 162 7.50 -31.81 6.61
C SER A 162 6.45 -32.90 6.79
N GLU A 163 6.51 -33.68 7.87
CA GLU A 163 5.52 -34.73 8.15
C GLU A 163 4.11 -34.17 8.40
N GLN A 164 4.00 -32.98 9.02
CA GLN A 164 2.71 -32.33 9.27
C GLN A 164 2.09 -31.86 7.94
N ALA A 165 2.88 -31.21 7.08
CA ALA A 165 2.46 -30.81 5.75
C ALA A 165 2.05 -32.02 4.89
N THR A 166 2.82 -33.12 4.96
CA THR A 166 2.50 -34.37 4.25
C THR A 166 1.20 -35.00 4.79
N GLY A 167 0.95 -34.91 6.09
CA GLY A 167 -0.31 -35.32 6.71
C GLY A 167 -1.50 -34.51 6.18
N PHE A 168 -1.37 -33.19 6.16
CA PHE A 168 -2.37 -32.26 5.63
C PHE A 168 -2.73 -32.57 4.16
N VAL A 169 -1.72 -32.78 3.31
CA VAL A 169 -1.91 -33.16 1.90
C VAL A 169 -2.68 -34.48 1.77
N ARG A 170 -2.34 -35.49 2.59
CA ARG A 170 -3.07 -36.77 2.62
C ARG A 170 -4.53 -36.61 2.98
N GLU A 171 -4.80 -35.79 3.99
CA GLU A 171 -6.16 -35.52 4.45
C GLU A 171 -6.98 -34.74 3.43
N ALA A 172 -6.32 -33.96 2.56
CA ALA A 172 -6.96 -33.30 1.44
C ALA A 172 -7.35 -34.24 0.28
N HIS A 173 -6.92 -35.51 0.31
CA HIS A 173 -7.22 -36.50 -0.73
C HIS A 173 -6.79 -36.06 -2.14
N VAL A 174 -5.73 -35.25 -2.23
CA VAL A 174 -5.14 -34.80 -3.50
C VAL A 174 -4.04 -35.76 -3.98
N PRO A 175 -3.70 -35.77 -5.28
CA PRO A 175 -2.61 -36.60 -5.82
C PRO A 175 -1.25 -36.17 -5.24
N GLN A 176 -0.70 -36.99 -4.33
CA GLN A 176 0.53 -36.66 -3.60
C GLN A 176 1.75 -36.49 -4.51
N GLU A 177 1.79 -37.22 -5.62
CA GLU A 177 2.84 -37.13 -6.64
C GLU A 177 2.88 -35.76 -7.35
N SER A 178 1.78 -35.02 -7.29
CA SER A 178 1.65 -33.67 -7.85
C SER A 178 1.91 -32.58 -6.79
N VAL A 179 2.26 -32.96 -5.56
CA VAL A 179 2.49 -32.04 -4.45
C VAL A 179 3.93 -32.16 -3.93
N ARG A 180 4.57 -31.01 -3.74
CA ARG A 180 5.91 -30.91 -3.12
C ARG A 180 5.80 -30.16 -1.81
N VAL A 181 6.41 -30.71 -0.75
CA VAL A 181 6.56 -30.01 0.52
C VAL A 181 7.86 -29.22 0.49
N LEU A 182 7.77 -27.92 0.76
CA LEU A 182 8.91 -27.02 0.85
C LEU A 182 9.05 -26.51 2.28
N GLU A 183 10.13 -26.87 2.95
CA GLU A 183 10.48 -26.28 4.24
C GLU A 183 11.10 -24.89 4.03
N SER A 184 10.52 -23.88 4.67
CA SER A 184 10.99 -22.50 4.59
C SER A 184 10.99 -21.88 5.98
N PRO A 185 12.06 -21.17 6.39
CA PRO A 185 12.06 -20.40 7.63
C PRO A 185 11.17 -19.15 7.54
N ALA A 186 10.66 -18.79 6.36
CA ALA A 186 9.79 -17.63 6.18
C ALA A 186 8.39 -17.89 6.75
N GLN A 187 7.90 -16.97 7.57
CA GLN A 187 6.51 -16.91 8.02
C GLN A 187 5.85 -15.67 7.44
N PRO A 188 4.89 -15.81 6.50
CA PRO A 188 4.13 -14.69 6.00
C PRO A 188 3.29 -14.07 7.13
N GLU A 189 3.35 -12.75 7.27
CA GLU A 189 2.55 -11.97 8.21
C GLU A 189 1.77 -10.89 7.46
N THR A 190 0.59 -10.53 7.95
CA THR A 190 -0.22 -9.44 7.38
C THR A 190 0.30 -8.09 7.89
N TYR A 191 0.56 -7.13 6.99
CA TYR A 191 1.08 -5.78 7.32
C TYR A 191 0.04 -4.81 7.92
N ALA A 192 -0.82 -5.28 8.84
CA ALA A 192 -1.68 -4.40 9.62
C ALA A 192 -0.92 -3.93 10.87
N ASP A 193 -0.08 -2.92 10.68
CA ASP A 193 0.87 -2.47 11.69
C ASP A 193 0.43 -1.17 12.36
N VAL A 194 0.44 -1.16 13.68
CA VAL A 194 0.29 0.05 14.48
C VAL A 194 1.66 0.72 14.58
N VAL A 195 1.87 1.71 13.70
CA VAL A 195 3.10 2.51 13.59
C VAL A 195 2.74 3.99 13.66
N GLY A 196 3.54 4.76 14.41
CA GLY A 196 3.34 6.21 14.50
C GLY A 196 3.45 6.90 13.14
N GLY A 197 2.52 7.81 12.84
CA GLY A 197 2.45 8.56 11.59
C GLY A 197 1.52 7.98 10.53
N TYR A 198 1.17 6.69 10.61
CA TYR A 198 0.22 6.07 9.69
C TYR A 198 -1.21 6.59 9.86
N ALA A 199 -1.97 6.59 8.76
CA ALA A 199 -3.37 6.98 8.77
C ALA A 199 -4.22 5.93 9.51
N TYR A 200 -5.25 6.39 10.21
CA TYR A 200 -6.40 5.58 10.58
C TYR A 200 -7.68 6.39 10.33
N TYR A 201 -8.80 5.69 10.21
CA TYR A 201 -10.08 6.31 9.89
C TYR A 201 -11.11 6.01 10.96
N THR A 202 -11.88 7.02 11.33
CA THR A 202 -12.97 6.89 12.29
C THR A 202 -14.29 6.53 11.60
N ALA A 203 -15.26 6.04 12.36
CA ALA A 203 -16.60 5.76 11.84
C ALA A 203 -17.31 7.00 11.26
N SER A 204 -16.97 8.19 11.76
CA SER A 204 -17.42 9.48 11.20
C SER A 204 -16.75 9.85 9.86
N GLY A 205 -15.78 9.06 9.40
CA GLY A 205 -15.05 9.30 8.14
C GLY A 205 -13.87 10.26 8.29
N ALA A 206 -13.53 10.67 9.51
CA ALA A 206 -12.35 11.51 9.74
C ALA A 206 -11.07 10.69 9.53
N ARG A 207 -10.10 11.27 8.83
CA ARG A 207 -8.74 10.76 8.74
C ARG A 207 -7.90 11.43 9.81
N CYS A 208 -7.29 10.63 10.68
CA CYS A 208 -6.28 11.07 11.63
C CYS A 208 -5.02 10.21 11.47
N SER A 209 -3.97 10.56 12.22
CA SER A 209 -2.69 9.87 12.21
C SER A 209 -2.44 9.20 13.56
N MET A 210 -1.88 8.00 13.56
CA MET A 210 -1.51 7.28 14.77
C MET A 210 -0.35 8.00 15.46
N GLY A 211 -0.41 8.17 16.79
CA GLY A 211 0.63 8.82 17.57
C GLY A 211 1.75 7.86 17.92
N PHE A 212 1.54 6.99 18.90
CA PHE A 212 2.54 5.99 19.29
C PHE A 212 1.87 4.68 19.64
N ALA A 213 2.50 3.58 19.24
CA ALA A 213 2.09 2.25 19.67
C ALA A 213 2.27 2.11 21.19
N VAL A 214 1.22 1.59 21.84
CA VAL A 214 1.20 1.24 23.26
C VAL A 214 0.73 -0.20 23.37
N GLN A 215 0.88 -0.79 24.55
CA GLN A 215 0.32 -2.11 24.80
C GLN A 215 -1.21 -2.10 24.54
N GLY A 216 -1.66 -2.90 23.59
CA GLY A 216 -3.08 -3.04 23.22
C GLY A 216 -3.63 -2.02 22.22
N GLY A 217 -2.80 -1.19 21.60
CA GLY A 217 -3.22 -0.28 20.52
C GLY A 217 -2.31 0.93 20.34
N PHE A 218 -2.88 2.12 20.19
CA PHE A 218 -2.12 3.37 20.03
C PHE A 218 -2.77 4.57 20.70
N VAL A 219 -1.93 5.55 21.06
CA VAL A 219 -2.39 6.88 21.46
C VAL A 219 -2.52 7.81 20.25
N THR A 220 -3.51 8.71 20.31
CA THR A 220 -3.84 9.69 19.27
C THR A 220 -4.44 10.96 19.91
N ALA A 221 -4.93 11.91 19.12
CA ALA A 221 -5.61 13.11 19.61
C ALA A 221 -7.07 12.80 20.00
N GLY A 222 -7.57 13.49 21.02
CA GLY A 222 -8.92 13.32 21.53
C GLY A 222 -9.98 13.84 20.58
N HIS A 223 -9.71 14.95 19.89
CA HIS A 223 -10.66 15.52 18.92
C HIS A 223 -10.90 14.62 17.69
N CYS A 224 -10.09 13.58 17.47
CA CYS A 224 -10.27 12.67 16.36
C CYS A 224 -11.49 11.76 16.52
N GLY A 225 -11.95 11.49 17.74
CA GLY A 225 -13.10 10.60 17.96
C GLY A 225 -13.56 10.51 19.40
N SER A 226 -14.79 10.02 19.57
CA SER A 226 -15.44 9.89 20.89
C SER A 226 -15.26 8.49 21.50
N PRO A 227 -15.33 8.33 22.83
CA PRO A 227 -15.26 7.01 23.46
C PRO A 227 -16.29 6.04 22.87
N GLY A 228 -15.84 4.83 22.51
CA GLY A 228 -16.65 3.79 21.86
C GLY A 228 -16.74 3.88 20.33
N GLU A 229 -16.29 4.98 19.72
CA GLU A 229 -16.27 5.11 18.26
C GLU A 229 -15.31 4.09 17.64
N ARG A 230 -15.72 3.46 16.54
CA ARG A 230 -14.92 2.45 15.83
C ARG A 230 -13.86 3.09 14.92
N THR A 231 -12.73 2.41 14.76
CA THR A 231 -11.69 2.76 13.78
C THR A 231 -11.51 1.66 12.75
N THR A 232 -10.96 2.04 11.60
CA THR A 232 -10.49 1.12 10.55
C THR A 232 -9.07 1.50 10.15
N GLN A 233 -8.31 0.48 9.72
CA GLN A 233 -6.89 0.59 9.34
C GLN A 233 -6.06 1.28 10.45
N PRO A 234 -5.91 0.68 11.64
CA PRO A 234 -6.35 -0.66 12.06
C PRO A 234 -7.79 -0.73 12.58
N THR A 235 -8.33 -1.94 12.68
CA THR A 235 -9.66 -2.15 13.28
C THR A 235 -9.57 -1.96 14.79
N GLY A 236 -10.41 -1.09 15.34
CA GLY A 236 -10.34 -0.80 16.77
C GLY A 236 -11.51 0.02 17.28
N TYR A 237 -11.34 0.57 18.47
CA TYR A 237 -12.26 1.55 19.03
C TYR A 237 -11.56 2.49 20.00
N PHE A 238 -12.07 3.71 20.13
CA PHE A 238 -11.62 4.67 21.13
C PHE A 238 -12.00 4.17 22.54
N ALA A 239 -11.08 3.54 23.24
CA ALA A 239 -11.29 3.07 24.62
C ALA A 239 -11.33 4.23 25.62
N GLY A 240 -10.70 5.37 25.27
CA GLY A 240 -10.82 6.63 25.98
C GLY A 240 -10.51 7.80 25.06
N SER A 241 -11.17 8.93 25.28
CA SER A 241 -10.90 10.19 24.59
C SER A 241 -11.24 11.37 25.51
N SER A 242 -10.42 12.42 25.48
CA SER A 242 -10.63 13.66 26.24
C SER A 242 -10.33 14.87 25.37
N PHE A 243 -11.38 15.62 25.04
CA PHE A 243 -11.35 16.88 24.32
C PHE A 243 -12.69 17.63 24.47
N PRO A 244 -12.73 18.96 24.69
CA PRO A 244 -11.60 19.85 24.99
C PRO A 244 -11.12 19.71 26.46
N GLY A 245 -10.32 20.66 26.95
CA GLY A 245 -9.61 20.60 28.23
C GLY A 245 -8.20 20.05 28.04
N ASN A 246 -8.14 18.80 27.56
CA ASN A 246 -6.96 18.12 27.04
C ASN A 246 -7.21 17.73 25.57
N ASP A 247 -6.23 17.13 24.90
CA ASP A 247 -6.43 16.57 23.56
C ASP A 247 -5.67 15.27 23.34
N TYR A 248 -6.13 14.20 24.01
CA TYR A 248 -5.59 12.85 23.84
C TYR A 248 -6.69 11.79 23.79
N ALA A 249 -6.38 10.67 23.16
CA ALA A 249 -7.18 9.47 23.14
C ALA A 249 -6.31 8.21 23.11
N PHE A 250 -6.93 7.09 23.47
CA PHE A 250 -6.40 5.74 23.31
C PHE A 250 -7.35 4.93 22.45
N VAL A 251 -6.84 4.41 21.33
CA VAL A 251 -7.54 3.46 20.47
C VAL A 251 -7.03 2.07 20.79
N ASN A 252 -7.94 1.20 21.22
CA ASN A 252 -7.67 -0.22 21.46
C ASN A 252 -7.93 -1.01 20.17
N THR A 253 -6.94 -1.79 19.74
CA THR A 253 -6.97 -2.60 18.51
C THR A 253 -7.05 -4.10 18.80
N GLY A 254 -7.24 -4.49 20.07
CA GLY A 254 -7.24 -5.90 20.46
C GLY A 254 -5.87 -6.56 20.24
N THR A 255 -5.90 -7.78 19.71
CA THR A 255 -4.72 -8.61 19.44
C THR A 255 -4.48 -8.86 17.95
N ASP A 256 -5.35 -8.35 17.09
CA ASP A 256 -5.34 -8.68 15.66
C ASP A 256 -4.34 -7.80 14.88
N ASP A 257 -4.00 -6.62 15.42
CA ASP A 257 -3.03 -5.69 14.87
C ASP A 257 -1.75 -5.66 15.71
N THR A 258 -0.58 -5.64 15.05
CA THR A 258 0.72 -5.69 15.74
C THR A 258 1.25 -4.28 16.00
N GLY A 259 1.56 -3.99 17.27
CA GLY A 259 2.18 -2.74 17.68
C GLY A 259 3.69 -2.73 17.50
N HIS A 260 4.21 -1.72 16.80
CA HIS A 260 5.65 -1.55 16.59
C HIS A 260 6.16 -0.29 17.29
N PRO A 261 7.30 -0.34 18.01
CA PRO A 261 7.94 0.82 18.63
C PRO A 261 8.67 1.69 17.58
N LEU A 262 7.92 2.16 16.58
CA LEU A 262 8.38 2.85 15.38
C LEU A 262 7.50 4.07 15.07
N VAL A 263 8.10 5.06 14.44
CA VAL A 263 7.42 6.18 13.77
C VAL A 263 7.89 6.21 12.32
N TYR A 264 6.97 6.25 11.36
CA TYR A 264 7.29 6.32 9.94
C TYR A 264 7.92 7.66 9.58
N ASP A 265 9.07 7.64 8.88
CA ASP A 265 9.81 8.86 8.51
C ASP A 265 9.41 9.44 7.14
N TYR A 266 8.44 8.82 6.45
CA TYR A 266 7.97 9.22 5.11
C TYR A 266 9.07 9.28 4.03
N SER A 267 10.25 8.71 4.29
CA SER A 267 11.37 8.57 3.36
C SER A 267 11.71 7.10 3.05
N GLY A 268 10.79 6.19 3.39
CA GLY A 268 10.95 4.74 3.24
C GLY A 268 11.57 4.03 4.45
N GLY A 269 11.77 4.74 5.57
CA GLY A 269 12.32 4.20 6.82
C GLY A 269 11.48 4.50 8.06
N TYR A 270 12.04 4.21 9.22
CA TYR A 270 11.38 4.40 10.52
C TYR A 270 12.35 4.92 11.58
N VAL A 271 11.84 5.78 12.45
CA VAL A 271 12.52 6.19 13.68
C VAL A 271 12.09 5.30 14.83
N ARG A 272 13.06 4.71 15.54
CA ARG A 272 12.79 3.87 16.71
C ARG A 272 12.34 4.71 17.89
N VAL A 273 11.38 4.19 18.65
CA VAL A 273 10.94 4.77 19.92
C VAL A 273 11.61 3.99 21.04
N SER A 274 12.43 4.66 21.85
CA SER A 274 13.16 4.04 22.97
C SER A 274 12.73 4.58 24.34
N GLY A 275 11.75 5.47 24.36
CA GLY A 275 11.26 6.07 25.60
C GLY A 275 10.44 7.34 25.34
N SER A 276 10.18 8.08 26.41
CA SER A 276 9.41 9.32 26.38
C SER A 276 10.09 10.46 27.13
N ALA A 277 11.43 10.48 27.23
CA ALA A 277 12.16 11.59 27.86
C ALA A 277 11.80 12.93 27.18
N GLU A 278 11.29 13.87 27.97
CA GLU A 278 10.75 15.12 27.46
C GLU A 278 11.87 16.07 27.03
N ALA A 279 11.79 16.58 25.80
CA ALA A 279 12.79 17.46 25.23
C ALA A 279 12.68 18.89 25.82
N PRO A 280 13.78 19.57 26.19
CA PRO A 280 13.75 20.95 26.65
C PRO A 280 13.38 21.94 25.53
N LEU A 281 13.05 23.19 25.89
CA LEU A 281 12.84 24.27 24.92
C LEU A 281 14.07 24.44 24.02
N GLY A 282 13.85 24.75 22.75
CA GLY A 282 14.88 24.89 21.73
C GLY A 282 15.37 23.56 21.13
N SER A 283 14.96 22.41 21.66
CA SER A 283 15.34 21.11 21.11
C SER A 283 14.77 20.92 19.71
N SER A 284 15.52 20.25 18.85
CA SER A 284 15.03 19.74 17.57
C SER A 284 13.90 18.73 17.81
N ILE A 285 12.84 18.83 17.05
CA ILE A 285 11.70 17.92 17.14
C ILE A 285 11.12 17.69 15.76
N CYS A 286 10.71 16.46 15.49
CA CYS A 286 10.08 16.07 14.23
C CYS A 286 8.68 15.54 14.49
N ARG A 287 7.83 15.64 13.47
CA ARG A 287 6.49 15.09 13.45
C ARG A 287 6.30 14.18 12.26
N SER A 288 5.52 13.13 12.45
CA SER A 288 4.98 12.29 11.39
C SER A 288 3.45 12.37 11.33
N GLY A 289 2.88 12.55 10.14
CA GLY A 289 1.44 12.58 9.92
C GLY A 289 1.04 12.18 8.50
N SER A 290 -0.16 11.62 8.36
CA SER A 290 -0.68 11.03 7.13
C SER A 290 -0.98 12.02 6.00
N THR A 291 -0.92 13.32 6.26
CA THR A 291 -1.22 14.37 5.28
C THR A 291 0.05 14.97 4.72
N THR A 292 0.90 15.47 5.61
CA THR A 292 2.12 16.21 5.22
C THR A 292 3.38 15.36 5.33
N GLY A 293 3.31 14.19 5.95
CA GLY A 293 4.42 13.29 6.12
C GLY A 293 5.34 13.71 7.26
N TRP A 294 6.65 13.79 6.98
CA TRP A 294 7.67 14.05 7.99
C TRP A 294 8.22 15.47 7.92
N HIS A 295 8.08 16.22 9.02
CA HIS A 295 8.56 17.59 9.13
C HIS A 295 9.22 17.84 10.47
N CYS A 296 10.25 18.69 10.49
CA CYS A 296 11.02 18.99 11.70
C CYS A 296 11.14 20.49 11.96
N GLY A 297 11.47 20.82 13.20
CA GLY A 297 11.66 22.18 13.70
C GLY A 297 12.14 22.14 15.14
N THR A 298 11.61 23.04 15.98
CA THR A 298 12.06 23.24 17.36
C THR A 298 10.90 23.42 18.33
N VAL A 299 11.14 23.02 19.58
CA VAL A 299 10.22 23.28 20.70
C VAL A 299 10.32 24.77 21.10
N LEU A 300 9.20 25.49 21.05
CA LEU A 300 9.16 26.94 21.31
C LEU A 300 8.66 27.29 22.71
N ALA A 301 7.63 26.59 23.20
CA ALA A 301 7.02 26.87 24.50
C ALA A 301 6.31 25.63 25.03
N LYS A 302 6.22 25.51 26.35
CA LYS A 302 5.47 24.44 27.05
C LYS A 302 4.32 25.04 27.86
N ASN A 303 3.42 24.18 28.32
CA ASN A 303 2.26 24.56 29.14
C ASN A 303 1.43 25.70 28.49
N GLN A 304 1.21 25.60 27.19
CA GLN A 304 0.41 26.54 26.42
C GLN A 304 -1.07 26.18 26.52
N SER A 305 -1.90 27.22 26.62
CA SER A 305 -3.35 27.07 26.46
C SER A 305 -3.76 27.63 25.10
N VAL A 306 -4.51 26.84 24.34
CA VAL A 306 -5.04 27.19 23.03
C VAL A 306 -6.56 27.13 23.10
N ARG A 307 -7.22 28.14 22.53
CA ARG A 307 -8.68 28.23 22.50
C ARG A 307 -9.18 27.83 21.12
N TYR A 308 -9.57 26.57 20.97
CA TYR A 308 -10.25 26.07 19.78
C TYR A 308 -11.74 26.46 19.77
N GLN A 309 -12.45 26.11 18.70
CA GLN A 309 -13.89 26.42 18.58
C GLN A 309 -14.71 25.62 19.59
N GLU A 310 -14.28 24.40 19.88
CA GLU A 310 -14.91 23.43 20.77
C GLU A 310 -14.62 23.74 22.26
N GLY A 311 -13.50 24.40 22.54
CA GLY A 311 -13.12 24.83 23.88
C GLY A 311 -11.63 25.10 24.05
N THR A 312 -11.24 25.45 25.28
CA THR A 312 -9.83 25.64 25.63
C THR A 312 -9.17 24.30 25.92
N VAL A 313 -8.00 24.07 25.33
CA VAL A 313 -7.08 22.96 25.67
C VAL A 313 -5.84 23.55 26.32
N SER A 314 -5.40 22.98 27.44
CA SER A 314 -4.25 23.46 28.22
C SER A 314 -3.12 22.43 28.27
N GLY A 315 -1.94 22.82 28.75
CA GLY A 315 -0.81 21.89 28.89
C GLY A 315 -0.08 21.56 27.58
N LEU A 316 -0.44 22.20 26.46
CA LEU A 316 0.13 21.91 25.15
C LEU A 316 1.58 22.39 25.05
N THR A 317 2.35 21.73 24.19
CA THR A 317 3.67 22.20 23.77
C THR A 317 3.61 22.76 22.36
N ARG A 318 4.17 23.96 22.16
CA ARG A 318 4.18 24.69 20.90
C ARG A 318 5.51 24.50 20.17
N THR A 319 5.43 24.33 18.87
CA THR A 319 6.57 24.15 17.96
C THR A 319 6.41 25.01 16.70
N ASN A 320 7.49 25.26 15.96
CA ASN A 320 7.44 25.85 14.61
C ASN A 320 7.39 24.79 13.48
N VAL A 321 7.06 23.54 13.81
CA VAL A 321 6.85 22.53 12.78
C VAL A 321 5.48 22.80 12.12
N CYS A 322 5.36 22.73 10.78
CA CYS A 322 4.10 22.96 10.04
C CYS A 322 3.20 21.71 10.04
N ALA A 323 1.86 21.82 10.11
CA ALA A 323 0.95 20.66 10.02
C ALA A 323 -0.34 21.06 9.28
N GLU A 324 -1.06 20.08 8.76
CA GLU A 324 -2.32 20.27 8.05
C GLU A 324 -3.42 19.30 8.53
N PRO A 325 -4.71 19.54 8.21
CA PRO A 325 -5.81 18.64 8.58
C PRO A 325 -5.55 17.19 8.15
N GLY A 326 -5.61 16.29 9.13
CA GLY A 326 -5.30 14.86 8.97
C GLY A 326 -3.97 14.43 9.60
N ASP A 327 -3.07 15.36 9.89
CA ASP A 327 -1.87 15.10 10.72
C ASP A 327 -2.21 15.00 12.22
N SER A 328 -3.42 15.42 12.60
CA SER A 328 -3.98 15.27 13.95
C SER A 328 -3.76 13.86 14.51
N GLY A 329 -3.32 13.78 15.75
CA GLY A 329 -2.95 12.54 16.43
C GLY A 329 -1.54 12.04 16.12
N GLY A 330 -0.94 12.47 15.00
CA GLY A 330 0.38 12.02 14.55
C GLY A 330 1.51 12.34 15.51
N SER A 331 2.55 11.50 15.49
CA SER A 331 3.67 11.51 16.43
C SER A 331 4.46 12.81 16.36
N PHE A 332 4.84 13.36 17.52
CA PHE A 332 5.99 14.25 17.69
C PHE A 332 7.10 13.51 18.45
N ILE A 333 8.31 13.47 17.88
CA ILE A 333 9.45 12.71 18.39
C ILE A 333 10.73 13.57 18.34
N SER A 334 11.59 13.44 19.35
CA SER A 334 12.90 14.11 19.44
C SER A 334 13.98 13.06 19.66
N GLY A 335 14.88 12.90 18.68
CA GLY A 335 15.76 11.73 18.65
C GLY A 335 14.93 10.45 18.56
N ASN A 336 15.05 9.58 19.58
CA ASN A 336 14.24 8.37 19.74
C ASN A 336 13.23 8.47 20.91
N GLN A 337 12.91 9.68 21.36
CA GLN A 337 12.04 9.91 22.52
C GLN A 337 10.69 10.46 22.09
N ALA A 338 9.61 9.73 22.39
CA ALA A 338 8.24 10.15 22.15
C ALA A 338 7.91 11.42 22.95
N GLN A 339 7.42 12.46 22.27
CA GLN A 339 7.09 13.75 22.88
C GLN A 339 5.58 13.96 23.02
N GLY A 340 4.80 13.65 21.99
CA GLY A 340 3.36 13.88 22.02
C GLY A 340 2.63 13.62 20.72
N MET A 341 1.33 13.93 20.71
CA MET A 341 0.44 13.76 19.56
C MET A 341 -0.02 15.13 19.06
N THR A 342 -0.05 15.31 17.74
CA THR A 342 -0.49 16.56 17.10
C THR A 342 -1.92 16.91 17.51
N SER A 343 -2.11 18.08 18.13
CA SER A 343 -3.43 18.59 18.54
C SER A 343 -4.01 19.54 17.49
N GLY A 344 -3.24 20.53 17.08
CA GLY A 344 -3.70 21.55 16.15
C GLY A 344 -2.62 22.60 15.90
N GLY A 345 -2.94 23.62 15.12
CA GLY A 345 -1.97 24.64 14.73
C GLY A 345 -2.58 25.72 13.85
N TRP A 346 -1.72 26.55 13.28
CA TRP A 346 -2.08 27.52 12.26
C TRP A 346 -1.01 27.53 11.16
N GLY A 347 -1.40 27.96 9.96
CA GLY A 347 -0.54 27.93 8.77
C GLY A 347 -0.68 26.63 7.99
N ASP A 348 0.33 26.33 7.18
CA ASP A 348 0.42 25.10 6.37
C ASP A 348 1.89 24.75 6.08
N CYS A 349 2.15 23.65 5.37
CA CYS A 349 3.51 23.23 5.05
C CYS A 349 4.14 23.89 3.82
N ARG A 350 3.45 24.84 3.18
CA ARG A 350 3.98 25.71 2.12
C ARG A 350 4.48 27.05 2.65
N ILE A 351 3.72 27.69 3.54
CA ILE A 351 4.04 29.03 4.09
C ILE A 351 4.62 28.97 5.50
N GLY A 352 4.61 27.81 6.13
CA GLY A 352 5.01 27.61 7.52
C GLY A 352 3.86 27.87 8.50
N GLY A 353 4.15 27.69 9.78
CA GLY A 353 3.14 27.77 10.83
C GLY A 353 3.68 27.34 12.19
N GLU A 354 2.79 27.34 13.18
CA GLU A 354 3.07 26.73 14.49
C GLU A 354 2.09 25.60 14.74
N THR A 355 2.61 24.51 15.30
CA THR A 355 1.82 23.34 15.70
C THR A 355 1.96 23.09 17.18
N TYR A 356 0.85 22.75 17.81
CA TYR A 356 0.73 22.35 19.20
C TYR A 356 0.56 20.84 19.30
N TYR A 357 1.23 20.22 20.26
CA TYR A 357 1.05 18.81 20.57
C TYR A 357 0.68 18.61 22.04
N GLN A 358 -0.14 17.58 22.28
CA GLN A 358 -0.47 17.07 23.60
C GLN A 358 0.66 16.14 24.07
N PRO A 359 1.30 16.38 25.23
CA PRO A 359 2.38 15.53 25.73
C PRO A 359 1.98 14.05 25.89
N VAL A 360 2.79 13.14 25.37
CA VAL A 360 2.47 11.70 25.36
C VAL A 360 2.36 11.12 26.78
N ARG A 361 3.20 11.60 27.70
CA ARG A 361 3.23 11.14 29.10
C ARG A 361 1.90 11.36 29.82
N GLU A 362 1.17 12.42 29.47
CA GLU A 362 -0.12 12.70 30.06
C GLU A 362 -1.15 11.66 29.64
N ALA A 363 -1.23 11.34 28.35
CA ALA A 363 -2.11 10.28 27.84
C ALA A 363 -1.77 8.90 28.42
N LEU A 364 -0.47 8.58 28.51
CA LEU A 364 -0.01 7.32 29.11
C LEU A 364 -0.43 7.23 30.59
N SER A 365 -0.27 8.30 31.36
CA SER A 365 -0.67 8.34 32.76
C SER A 365 -2.18 8.29 32.94
N ALA A 366 -2.95 9.01 32.10
CA ALA A 366 -4.40 9.10 32.22
C ALA A 366 -5.10 7.74 32.00
N TYR A 367 -4.54 6.91 31.12
CA TYR A 367 -5.11 5.61 30.76
C TYR A 367 -4.31 4.41 31.29
N GLY A 368 -3.24 4.64 32.05
CA GLY A 368 -2.39 3.56 32.58
C GLY A 368 -1.70 2.73 31.50
N LEU A 369 -1.27 3.37 30.41
CA LEU A 369 -0.73 2.71 29.22
C LEU A 369 0.79 2.60 29.28
N THR A 370 1.30 1.49 28.73
CA THR A 370 2.75 1.28 28.53
C THR A 370 3.10 1.57 27.09
N LEU A 371 4.00 2.53 26.88
CA LEU A 371 4.59 2.83 25.56
C LEU A 371 5.43 1.63 25.08
N LEU A 372 5.23 1.20 23.83
CA LEU A 372 6.12 0.22 23.23
C LEU A 372 7.46 0.88 22.93
N THR A 373 8.56 0.22 23.29
CA THR A 373 9.92 0.75 23.10
C THR A 373 10.88 -0.34 22.65
N GLN A 374 11.99 0.06 22.00
CA GLN A 374 13.10 -0.81 21.62
C GLN A 374 14.46 -0.11 21.70
#